data_AF-A0A382T3Z8-F1
#
_entry.id   AF-A0A382T3Z8-F1
#
_cell.length_a   1.000
_cell.length_b   1.000
_cell.length_c   1.000
_cell.angle_alpha   90.00
_cell.angle_beta   90.00
_cell.angle_gamma   90.00
#
_symmetry.space_group_name_H-M   'P 1'
#
loop_
_entity.id
_entity.type
_entity.pdbx_description
1 polymer ?
#
loop_
_entity_poly.entity_id
_entity_poly.type
_entity_poly.pdbx_seq_one_letter_code
_entity_poly.pdbx_strand_id
1 'polypeptide(L)'
;MIKSNGLRLLLVIAGISLFSCNATNNSELENEINELRDSQAVISKKIASLEKAVNNLALASKNKPNDKNKPPQADPNKVYNIPVGDSFTKGPKDAAVTIIEWSDFQ
;
A
#
# COMPACT_ATOMS: atom_id res chain seq x y z
N MET A 1 56.09 16.44 -52.22
CA MET A 1 55.89 15.70 -50.96
C MET A 1 55.19 16.64 -49.98
N ILE A 2 53.86 16.66 -49.99
CA ILE A 2 53.04 17.59 -49.18
C ILE A 2 52.53 16.82 -47.97
N LYS A 3 52.77 17.38 -46.78
CA LYS A 3 52.67 16.74 -45.46
C LYS A 3 51.21 16.36 -45.14
N SER A 4 50.90 15.05 -45.16
CA SER A 4 49.58 14.43 -44.93
C SER A 4 48.86 14.85 -43.63
N ASN A 5 49.60 15.42 -42.67
CA ASN A 5 49.11 15.73 -41.33
C ASN A 5 48.20 16.97 -41.30
N GLY A 6 48.28 17.87 -42.30
CA GLY A 6 47.39 19.04 -42.39
C GLY A 6 46.00 18.69 -42.93
N LEU A 7 45.91 17.71 -43.83
CA LEU A 7 44.64 17.28 -44.44
C LEU A 7 43.75 16.50 -43.44
N ARG A 8 44.38 15.73 -42.54
CA ARG A 8 43.66 15.07 -41.43
C ARG A 8 43.12 16.06 -40.40
N LEU A 9 43.83 17.16 -40.15
CA LEU A 9 43.38 18.20 -39.23
C LEU A 9 42.18 18.98 -39.79
N LEU A 10 42.17 19.25 -41.10
CA LEU A 10 41.04 19.93 -41.77
C LEU A 10 39.77 19.06 -41.85
N LEU A 11 39.91 17.74 -41.99
CA LEU A 11 38.76 16.82 -42.01
C LEU A 11 38.07 16.66 -40.65
N VAL A 12 38.80 16.81 -39.53
CA VAL A 12 38.21 16.76 -38.18
C VAL A 12 37.44 18.05 -37.86
N ILE A 13 37.93 19.20 -38.32
CA ILE A 13 37.29 20.50 -38.06
C ILE A 13 35.98 20.64 -38.86
N ALA A 14 35.91 20.10 -40.08
CA ALA A 14 34.69 20.11 -40.90
C ALA A 14 33.57 19.18 -40.36
N GLY A 15 33.92 18.18 -39.53
CA GLY A 15 32.96 17.23 -38.96
C GLY A 15 32.17 17.75 -37.75
N ILE A 16 32.58 18.86 -37.14
CA ILE A 16 31.98 19.38 -35.89
C ILE A 16 30.97 20.52 -36.17
N SER A 17 30.87 21.03 -37.40
CA SER A 17 30.05 22.21 -37.72
C SER A 17 28.61 21.93 -38.19
N LEU A 18 28.06 20.73 -38.01
CA LEU A 18 26.66 20.43 -38.39
C LEU A 18 25.73 20.05 -37.23
N PHE A 19 26.15 20.16 -35.98
CA PHE A 19 25.17 20.30 -34.88
C PHE A 19 24.72 21.76 -34.83
N SER A 20 23.95 22.18 -35.83
CA SER A 20 23.18 23.41 -35.76
C SER A 20 22.16 23.24 -34.64
N CYS A 21 22.45 23.86 -33.50
CA CYS A 21 21.49 24.06 -32.43
C CYS A 21 20.23 24.71 -33.04
N ASN A 22 19.10 24.02 -32.95
CA ASN A 22 17.80 24.61 -33.21
C ASN A 22 17.55 25.64 -32.10
N ALA A 23 17.56 26.93 -32.45
CA ALA A 23 17.30 28.01 -31.51
C ALA A 23 15.80 28.01 -31.17
N THR A 24 15.51 27.59 -29.95
CA THR A 24 14.21 27.41 -29.31
C THR A 24 13.31 28.65 -29.33
N ASN A 25 11.99 28.44 -29.38
CA ASN A 25 11.04 29.29 -28.68
C ASN A 25 11.05 28.91 -27.18
N ASN A 26 12.02 29.45 -26.43
CA ASN A 26 12.36 29.07 -25.04
C ASN A 26 11.21 29.26 -24.01
N SER A 27 10.16 30.00 -24.34
CA SER A 27 9.09 30.35 -23.38
C SER A 27 8.12 29.21 -23.04
N GLU A 28 7.93 28.23 -23.93
CA GLU A 28 6.96 27.14 -23.74
C GLU A 28 7.55 26.02 -22.86
N LEU A 29 8.84 25.72 -23.08
CA LEU A 29 9.59 24.75 -22.29
C LEU A 29 9.79 25.22 -20.82
N GLU A 30 10.01 26.51 -20.59
CA GLU A 30 10.15 27.07 -19.24
C GLU A 30 8.83 27.01 -18.44
N ASN A 31 7.69 27.19 -19.11
CA ASN A 31 6.37 27.09 -18.46
C ASN A 31 6.06 25.64 -18.06
N GLU A 32 6.30 24.66 -18.94
CA GLU A 32 6.12 23.24 -18.60
C GLU A 32 7.06 22.79 -17.48
N ILE A 33 8.32 23.26 -17.47
CA ILE A 33 9.27 22.96 -16.39
C ILE A 33 8.80 23.55 -15.05
N ASN A 34 8.27 24.77 -15.04
CA ASN A 34 7.75 25.39 -13.82
C ASN A 34 6.50 24.67 -13.30
N GLU A 35 5.58 24.27 -14.18
CA GLU A 35 4.40 23.49 -13.79
C GLU A 35 4.76 22.12 -13.20
N LEU A 36 5.76 21.44 -13.77
CA LEU A 36 6.28 20.19 -13.24
C LEU A 36 6.91 20.37 -11.86
N ARG A 37 7.62 21.48 -11.62
CA ARG A 37 8.19 21.82 -10.30
C ARG A 37 7.11 22.08 -9.26
N ASP A 38 6.07 22.80 -9.63
CA ASP A 38 4.92 23.07 -8.75
C ASP A 38 4.17 21.78 -8.41
N SER A 39 4.00 20.90 -9.40
CA SER A 39 3.43 19.57 -9.22
C SER A 39 4.26 18.70 -8.26
N GLN A 40 5.60 18.72 -8.38
CA GLN A 40 6.49 18.04 -7.44
C GLN A 40 6.40 18.59 -6.00
N ALA A 41 6.23 19.90 -5.85
CA ALA A 41 6.04 20.54 -4.54
C ALA A 41 4.71 20.09 -3.89
N VAL A 42 3.63 20.00 -4.68
CA VAL A 42 2.33 19.50 -4.22
C VAL A 42 2.40 18.04 -3.81
N ILE A 43 3.06 17.18 -4.59
CA ILE A 43 3.23 15.75 -4.28
C ILE A 43 3.99 15.58 -2.96
N SER A 44 5.10 16.31 -2.80
CA SER A 44 5.91 16.29 -1.57
C SER A 44 5.09 16.69 -0.34
N LYS A 45 4.25 17.72 -0.46
CA LYS A 45 3.35 18.16 0.59
C LYS A 45 2.27 17.11 0.93
N LYS A 46 1.73 16.41 -0.06
CA LYS A 46 0.76 15.32 0.15
C LYS A 46 1.41 14.13 0.86
N ILE A 47 2.63 13.75 0.48
CA ILE A 47 3.38 12.67 1.16
C ILE A 47 3.59 13.01 2.63
N ALA A 48 4.07 14.23 2.94
CA ALA A 48 4.25 14.66 4.33
C ALA A 48 2.93 14.66 5.14
N SER A 49 1.83 15.04 4.49
CA SER A 49 0.49 14.98 5.13
C SER A 49 0.03 13.54 5.39
N LEU A 50 0.30 12.62 4.47
CA LEU A 50 -0.02 11.20 4.62
C LEU A 50 0.82 10.56 5.72
N GLU A 51 2.12 10.84 5.77
CA GLU A 51 3.02 10.40 6.84
C GLU A 51 2.51 10.86 8.21
N LYS A 52 2.09 12.13 8.33
CA LYS A 52 1.50 12.65 9.56
C LYS A 52 0.20 11.92 9.94
N ALA A 53 -0.67 11.63 8.97
CA ALA A 53 -1.91 10.89 9.21
C ALA A 53 -1.64 9.46 9.68
N VAL A 54 -0.71 8.75 9.04
CA VAL A 54 -0.30 7.39 9.42
C VAL A 54 0.31 7.37 10.83
N ASN A 55 1.19 8.33 11.15
CA ASN A 55 1.79 8.43 12.48
C ASN A 55 0.72 8.69 13.57
N ASN A 56 -0.24 9.59 13.31
CA ASN A 56 -1.34 9.84 14.23
C ASN A 56 -2.22 8.61 14.45
N LEU A 57 -2.53 7.84 13.40
CA LEU A 57 -3.28 6.59 13.51
C LEU A 57 -2.50 5.53 14.29
N ALA A 58 -1.19 5.40 14.07
CA ALA A 58 -0.34 4.49 14.82
C ALA A 58 -0.30 4.84 16.32
N LEU A 59 -0.26 6.13 16.65
CA LEU A 59 -0.32 6.61 18.03
C LEU A 59 -1.71 6.37 18.67
N ALA A 60 -2.78 6.62 17.94
CA ALA A 60 -4.14 6.33 18.40
C ALA A 60 -4.37 4.83 18.63
N SER A 61 -3.80 3.96 17.78
CA SER A 61 -3.86 2.51 17.97
C SER A 61 -3.07 2.02 19.18
N LYS A 62 -1.92 2.65 19.50
CA LYS A 62 -1.13 2.32 20.71
C LYS A 62 -1.84 2.75 22.00
N ASN A 63 -2.63 3.82 21.94
CA ASN A 63 -3.38 4.35 23.08
C ASN A 63 -4.79 3.78 23.19
N LYS A 64 -5.12 2.72 22.45
CA LYS A 64 -6.42 2.05 22.61
C LYS A 64 -6.50 1.53 24.06
N PRO A 65 -7.45 2.02 24.88
CA PRO A 65 -7.62 1.48 26.21
C PRO A 65 -7.87 -0.02 26.09
N ASN A 66 -7.16 -0.82 26.89
CA ASN A 66 -7.39 -2.25 26.98
C ASN A 66 -8.85 -2.43 27.41
N ASP A 67 -9.70 -2.81 26.46
CA ASP A 67 -11.12 -2.99 26.69
C ASP A 67 -11.30 -4.28 27.51
N LYS A 68 -11.19 -4.13 28.82
CA LYS A 68 -11.40 -5.19 29.81
C LYS A 68 -12.85 -5.69 29.82
N ASN A 69 -13.75 -5.07 29.03
CA ASN A 69 -15.14 -5.47 28.88
C ASN A 69 -15.43 -6.16 27.53
N LYS A 70 -14.42 -6.57 26.76
CA LYS A 70 -14.67 -7.43 25.61
C LYS A 70 -15.32 -8.74 26.11
N PRO A 71 -16.51 -9.12 25.63
CA PRO A 71 -17.12 -10.39 26.02
C PRO A 71 -16.13 -11.53 25.74
N PRO A 72 -16.13 -12.60 26.56
CA PRO A 72 -15.26 -13.74 26.36
C PRO A 72 -15.37 -14.21 24.92
N GLN A 73 -14.24 -14.24 24.22
CA GLN A 73 -14.22 -14.73 22.86
C GLN A 73 -14.54 -16.23 22.90
N ALA A 74 -15.51 -16.67 22.09
CA ALA A 74 -15.83 -18.09 22.00
C ALA A 74 -14.57 -18.85 21.56
N ASP A 75 -14.17 -19.84 22.36
CA ASP A 75 -13.07 -20.73 22.03
C ASP A 75 -13.56 -21.75 20.98
N PRO A 76 -13.00 -21.74 19.75
CA PRO A 76 -13.43 -22.64 18.68
C PRO A 76 -13.27 -24.12 19.03
N ASN A 77 -12.37 -24.47 19.96
CA ASN A 77 -12.07 -25.85 20.32
C ASN A 77 -12.71 -26.28 21.65
N LYS A 78 -13.54 -25.42 22.25
CA LYS A 78 -14.17 -25.73 23.53
C LYS A 78 -15.22 -26.83 23.36
N VAL A 79 -14.96 -27.97 23.99
CA VAL A 79 -15.90 -29.09 24.08
C VAL A 79 -16.90 -28.80 25.21
N TYR A 80 -18.19 -28.78 24.87
CA TYR A 80 -19.28 -28.60 25.84
C TYR A 80 -19.93 -29.96 26.11
N ASN A 81 -19.77 -30.45 27.35
CA ASN A 81 -20.44 -31.67 27.80
C ASN A 81 -21.85 -31.30 28.30
N ILE A 82 -22.84 -31.34 27.42
CA ILE A 82 -24.23 -31.03 27.78
C ILE A 82 -24.94 -32.34 28.19
N PRO A 83 -25.48 -32.44 29.43
CA PRO A 83 -26.22 -33.62 29.84
C PRO A 83 -27.61 -33.65 29.17
N VAL A 84 -28.04 -34.83 28.73
CA VAL A 84 -29.38 -35.02 28.16
C VAL A 84 -30.47 -34.95 29.24
N GLY A 85 -30.19 -35.50 30.44
CA GLY A 85 -31.13 -35.51 31.57
C GLY A 85 -32.46 -36.18 31.21
N ASP A 86 -33.56 -35.56 31.63
CA ASP A 86 -34.93 -35.99 31.34
C ASP A 86 -35.52 -35.32 30.08
N SER A 87 -34.67 -34.77 29.21
CA SER A 87 -35.10 -34.10 27.98
C SER A 87 -35.79 -35.09 27.03
N PHE A 88 -36.71 -34.57 26.20
CA PHE A 88 -37.29 -35.36 25.12
C PHE A 88 -36.19 -35.83 24.17
N THR A 89 -36.19 -37.12 23.84
CA THR A 89 -35.20 -37.73 22.95
C THR A 89 -35.91 -38.51 21.85
N LYS A 90 -35.28 -38.55 20.68
CA LYS A 90 -35.74 -39.32 19.53
C LYS A 90 -34.61 -40.20 19.01
N GLY A 91 -34.83 -41.51 19.03
CA GLY A 91 -33.87 -42.52 18.56
C GLY A 91 -33.41 -43.49 19.65
N PRO A 92 -32.47 -44.39 19.33
CA PRO A 92 -31.89 -45.34 20.27
C PRO A 92 -31.07 -44.65 21.36
N LYS A 93 -31.02 -45.23 22.57
CA LYS A 93 -30.25 -44.69 23.70
C LYS A 93 -28.73 -44.83 23.52
N ASP A 94 -28.30 -45.75 22.66
CA ASP A 94 -26.91 -46.13 22.38
C ASP A 94 -26.42 -45.64 21.01
N ALA A 95 -27.05 -44.58 20.48
CA ALA A 95 -26.64 -44.00 19.21
C ALA A 95 -25.16 -43.57 19.24
N ALA A 96 -24.42 -43.88 18.16
CA ALA A 96 -23.00 -43.52 18.04
C ALA A 96 -22.76 -42.00 18.00
N VAL A 97 -23.76 -41.23 17.60
CA VAL A 97 -23.74 -39.77 17.57
C VAL A 97 -25.03 -39.24 18.17
N THR A 98 -24.91 -38.30 19.11
CA THR A 98 -26.04 -37.62 19.75
C THR A 98 -25.97 -36.13 19.44
N ILE A 99 -27.04 -35.58 18.87
CA ILE A 99 -27.18 -34.15 18.59
C ILE A 99 -28.07 -33.54 19.68
N ILE A 100 -27.62 -32.48 20.32
CA ILE A 100 -28.36 -31.75 21.36
C ILE A 100 -28.67 -30.36 20.82
N GLU A 101 -29.96 -30.05 20.71
CA GLU A 101 -30.46 -28.74 20.28
C GLU A 101 -31.08 -28.01 21.47
N TRP A 102 -30.75 -26.73 21.64
CA TRP A 102 -31.34 -25.85 22.66
C TRP A 102 -31.55 -24.45 22.09
N SER A 103 -32.49 -23.72 22.68
CA SER A 103 -32.76 -22.31 22.36
C SER A 103 -32.98 -21.56 23.66
N ASP A 104 -32.22 -20.50 23.87
CA ASP A 104 -32.40 -19.55 24.98
C ASP A 104 -33.18 -18.35 24.45
N PHE A 105 -34.41 -18.18 24.94
CA PHE A 105 -35.26 -17.05 24.59
C PHE A 105 -35.17 -16.01 25.70
N GLN A 106 -34.70 -14.81 25.35
CA GLN A 106 -34.69 -13.63 26.23
C GLN A 106 -35.93 -12.78 26.05
#